data_AF-A0A1G8KBC0-F1
#
_entry.id   AF-A0A1G8KBC0-F1
#
_cell.length_a   1.000
_cell.length_b   1.000
_cell.length_c   1.000
_cell.angle_alpha   90.00
_cell.angle_beta   90.00
_cell.angle_gamma   90.00
#
_symmetry.space_group_name_H-M   'P 1'
#
loop_
_entity.id
_entity.type
_entity.pdbx_description
1 polymer ?
#
loop_
_entity_poly.entity_id
_entity_poly.type
_entity_poly.pdbx_seq_one_letter_code
_entity_poly.pdbx_strand_id
1 'polypeptide(L)' 'MANRRPKPEEIVSKLRQVEVLMGQGMSRLDAIRQIGVVEQTYYRWRKQYGGMGVDQLKELKRL' A
#
# COMPACT_ATOMS: atom_id res chain seq x y z
N MET A 1 5.79 -16.56 12.38
CA MET A 1 4.84 -15.95 11.44
C MET A 1 5.44 -16.02 10.04
N ALA A 2 4.72 -16.60 9.07
CA ALA A 2 5.26 -16.81 7.73
C ALA A 2 5.60 -15.47 7.08
N ASN A 3 6.89 -15.23 6.83
CA ASN A 3 7.41 -13.98 6.25
C ASN A 3 7.15 -13.96 4.73
N ARG A 4 5.88 -14.09 4.33
CA ARG A 4 5.48 -14.05 2.92
C ARG A 4 5.47 -12.60 2.48
N ARG A 5 6.24 -12.32 1.42
CA ARG A 5 6.19 -11.01 0.75
C ARG A 5 4.75 -10.81 0.24
N PRO A 6 4.09 -9.69 0.60
CA PRO A 6 2.75 -9.41 0.10
C PRO A 6 2.80 -9.23 -1.42
N LYS A 7 1.73 -9.62 -2.09
CA LYS A 7 1.63 -9.48 -3.54
C LYS A 7 1.52 -7.99 -3.92
N PRO A 8 1.96 -7.56 -5.12
CA PRO A 8 1.83 -6.18 -5.57
C PRO A 8 0.40 -5.62 -5.43
N GLU A 9 -0.63 -6.42 -5.67
CA GLU A 9 -2.02 -6.01 -5.54
C GLU A 9 -2.43 -5.75 -4.09
N GLU A 10 -1.92 -6.55 -3.15
CA GLU A 10 -2.14 -6.35 -1.71
C GLU A 10 -1.46 -5.07 -1.24
N ILE A 11 -0.25 -4.79 -1.75
CA ILE A 11 0.50 -3.56 -1.47
C ILE A 11 -0.30 -2.34 -1.94
N VAL A 12 -0.76 -2.33 -3.21
CA VAL A 12 -1.54 -1.18 -3.72
C VAL A 12 -2.87 -1.03 -3.00
N SER A 13 -3.55 -2.14 -2.67
CA SER A 13 -4.79 -2.08 -1.88
C SER A 13 -4.57 -1.43 -0.52
N LYS A 14 -3.47 -1.77 0.17
CA LYS A 14 -3.08 -1.15 1.44
C LYS A 14 -2.71 0.34 1.28
N LEU A 15 -2.01 0.72 0.21
CA LEU A 15 -1.71 2.13 -0.06
C LEU A 15 -2.99 2.95 -0.25
N ARG A 16 -3.96 2.44 -1.01
CA ARG A 16 -5.27 3.09 -1.19
C ARG A 16 -6.07 3.19 0.11
N GLN A 17 -6.01 2.16 0.95
CA GLN A 17 -6.67 2.20 2.26
C GLN A 17 -6.13 3.34 3.13
N VAL A 18 -4.82 3.60 3.09
CA VAL A 18 -4.23 4.76 3.78
C VAL A 18 -4.75 6.08 3.19
N GLU A 19 -4.88 6.20 1.87
CA GLU A 19 -5.44 7.39 1.24
C GLU A 19 -6.90 7.63 1.63
N VAL A 20 -7.72 6.58 1.70
CA VAL A 20 -9.11 6.66 2.15
C VAL A 20 -9.20 7.12 3.61
N LEU A 21 -8.41 6.52 4.51
CA LEU A 21 -8.38 6.90 5.92
C LEU A 21 -7.92 8.36 6.09
N MET A 22 -6.93 8.79 5.33
CA MET A 22 -6.50 10.19 5.30
C MET A 22 -7.61 11.12 4.79
N GLY A 23 -8.36 10.71 3.77
CA GLY A 23 -9.52 11.46 3.27
C GLY A 23 -10.66 11.59 4.29
N GLN A 24 -10.72 10.68 5.27
CA GLN A 24 -11.64 10.75 6.42
C GLN A 24 -11.10 11.62 7.57
N GLY A 25 -9.95 12.27 7.40
CA GLY A 25 -9.33 13.14 8.40
C GLY A 25 -8.34 12.45 9.34
N MET A 26 -8.03 11.16 9.13
CA MET A 26 -7.02 10.46 9.93
C MET A 26 -5.60 10.94 9.60
N SER A 27 -4.74 11.04 10.60
CA SER A 27 -3.32 11.32 10.35
C SER A 27 -2.69 10.18 9.55
N ARG A 28 -1.70 10.50 8.70
CA ARG A 28 -1.01 9.47 7.90
C ARG A 28 -0.38 8.38 8.76
N LEU A 29 0.22 8.73 9.90
CA LEU A 29 0.87 7.77 10.78
C LEU A 29 -0.13 6.82 11.42
N ASP A 30 -1.28 7.33 11.83
CA ASP A 30 -2.35 6.50 12.41
C ASP A 30 -2.96 5.60 11.35
N ALA A 31 -3.18 6.10 10.14
CA ALA A 31 -3.66 5.29 9.02
C ALA A 31 -2.69 4.15 8.66
N ILE A 32 -1.38 4.41 8.66
CA ILE A 32 -0.36 3.38 8.42
C ILE A 32 -0.37 2.31 9.52
N ARG A 33 -0.49 2.72 10.78
CA ARG A 33 -0.61 1.80 11.93
C ARG A 33 -1.88 0.97 11.84
N GLN A 34 -3.00 1.58 11.44
CA GLN A 34 -4.30 0.94 11.29
C GLN A 34 -4.27 -0.21 10.27
N ILE A 35 -3.51 -0.09 9.19
CA ILE A 35 -3.36 -1.16 8.18
C ILE A 35 -2.31 -2.23 8.55
N GLY A 36 -1.72 -2.13 9.75
CA GLY A 36 -0.74 -3.09 10.26
C GLY A 36 0.57 -3.11 9.48
N VAL A 37 1.01 -1.98 8.94
CA VAL A 37 2.26 -1.85 8.18
C VAL A 37 3.24 -0.97 8.94
N VAL A 38 4.50 -1.36 8.97
CA VAL A 38 5.58 -0.52 9.51
C VAL A 38 5.77 0.70 8.61
N GLU A 39 5.91 1.88 9.21
CA GLU A 39 6.03 3.16 8.49
C GLU A 39 7.10 3.15 7.38
N GLN A 40 8.28 2.61 7.67
CA GLN A 40 9.36 2.48 6.69
C GLN A 40 8.95 1.63 5.48
N THR A 41 8.17 0.56 5.71
CA THR A 41 7.67 -0.32 4.65
C THR A 41 6.63 0.42 3.80
N TYR A 42 5.73 1.17 4.43
CA TYR A 42 4.75 2.00 3.73
C TYR A 42 5.43 3.00 2.78
N TYR A 43 6.44 3.73 3.24
CA TYR A 43 7.12 4.71 2.38
C TYR A 43 7.89 4.05 1.22
N ARG A 44 8.50 2.88 1.46
CA ARG A 44 9.11 2.08 0.37
C ARG A 44 8.07 1.66 -0.65
N TRP A 45 6.94 1.14 -0.20
CA TRP A 45 5.84 0.77 -1.08
C TRP A 45 5.26 1.96 -1.83
N ARG A 46 5.07 3.11 -1.18
CA ARG A 46 4.59 4.32 -1.85
C ARG A 46 5.56 4.80 -2.93
N LYS A 47 6.86 4.70 -2.70
CA LYS A 47 7.89 5.03 -3.72
C LYS A 47 7.83 4.08 -4.91
N GLN A 48 7.56 2.80 -4.68
CA GLN A 48 7.60 1.76 -5.71
C GLN A 48 6.25 1.59 -6.45
N TYR A 49 5.13 1.76 -5.76
CA TYR A 49 3.78 1.43 -6.22
C TYR A 49 2.79 2.60 -6.15
N GLY A 50 3.12 3.71 -5.49
CA GLY A 50 2.19 4.83 -5.24
C GLY A 50 1.80 5.65 -6.48
N GLY A 51 2.41 5.40 -7.64
CA GLY A 51 1.99 5.97 -8.93
C GLY A 51 1.35 4.95 -9.87
N MET A 52 1.19 3.69 -9.45
CA MET A 52 0.64 2.64 -10.31
C MET A 52 -0.89 2.72 -10.33
N GLY A 53 -1.42 3.14 -11.48
CA GLY A 53 -2.85 3.00 -11.80
C GLY A 53 -3.27 1.53 -11.86
N VAL A 54 -4.58 1.27 -11.74
CA VAL A 54 -5.16 -0.09 -11.78
C VAL A 54 -4.70 -0.86 -13.03
N ASP A 55 -4.46 -0.16 -14.14
CA ASP A 55 -4.03 -0.76 -15.41
C ASP A 55 -2.55 -1.15 -15.44
N GLN A 56 -1.66 -0.48 -14.69
CA GLN A 56 -0.26 -0.91 -14.54
C GLN A 56 -0.13 -2.15 -13.64
N LEU A 57 -1.07 -2.36 -12.71
CA LEU A 57 -1.13 -3.59 -11.92
C LEU A 57 -1.47 -4.82 -12.76
N LYS A 58 -2.25 -4.67 -13.84
CA LYS A 58 -2.55 -5.77 -14.77
C LYS A 58 -1.30 -6.23 -15.53
N GLU A 59 -0.39 -5.31 -15.84
CA GLU A 59 0.89 -5.63 -16.51
C GLU A 59 1.85 -6.39 -15.58
N LEU A 60 1.83 -6.09 -14.27
CA LEU A 60 2.57 -6.85 -13.25
C LEU A 60 2.11 -8.31 -13.12
N LYS A 61 0.85 -8.63 -13.44
CA LYS A 61 0.33 -10.01 -13.49
C LYS A 61 0.81 -10.80 -14.71
N ARG A 62 1.38 -10.12 -15.72
CA ARG A 62 1.79 -10.72 -16.98
C ARG A 62 3.25 -11.20 -16.99
N LEU A 63 4.00 -10.87 -15.94
CA LEU A 63 5.36 -11.33 -15.65
C LEU A 63 5.34 -12.43 -14.58
#